data_AF-A0A366B170-F1
#
_entry.id   AF-A0A366B170-F1
#
_cell.length_a   1.000
_cell.length_b   1.000
_cell.length_c   1.000
_cell.angle_alpha   90.00
_cell.angle_beta   90.00
_cell.angle_gamma   90.00
#
_symmetry.space_group_name_H-M   'P 1'
#
loop_
_entity.id
_entity.type
_entity.pdbx_description
1 polymer ?
#
loop_
_entity_poly.entity_id
_entity_poly.type
_entity_poly.pdbx_seq_one_letter_code
_entity_poly.pdbx_strand_id
1 'polypeptide(L)'
;MSNTTGNTLLAVLAGVAIGAGLGILYAPDKGSKTRGKLKDGFDDAKNDLQSKFDTVSLQLTDKLTTAKFDLEETYEDLVSNMSHKTEEVISFLEEKLAELKRQNAKLQK
;
A
#
# COMPACT_ATOMS: atom_id res chain seq x y z
N MET A 1 -0.49 -3.64 -25.79
CA MET A 1 -0.96 -3.15 -24.48
C MET A 1 -0.61 -4.14 -23.35
N SER A 2 0.65 -4.59 -23.22
CA SER A 2 1.05 -5.64 -22.26
C SER A 2 1.62 -5.13 -20.93
N ASN A 3 2.02 -3.86 -20.86
CA ASN A 3 2.80 -3.34 -19.72
C ASN A 3 1.95 -2.85 -18.54
N THR A 4 0.65 -2.59 -18.76
CA THR A 4 -0.24 -2.09 -17.71
C THR A 4 -0.64 -3.18 -16.71
N THR A 5 -0.92 -4.40 -17.18
CA THR A 5 -1.30 -5.53 -16.31
C THR A 5 -0.18 -5.94 -15.35
N GLY A 6 1.08 -5.91 -15.82
CA GLY A 6 2.24 -6.19 -14.98
C GLY A 6 2.42 -5.15 -13.87
N ASN A 7 2.25 -3.86 -14.19
CA ASN A 7 2.35 -2.78 -13.21
C ASN A 7 1.24 -2.84 -12.16
N THR A 8 0.00 -3.16 -12.56
CA THR A 8 -1.12 -3.32 -11.61
C THR A 8 -0.91 -4.50 -10.68
N LEU A 9 -0.44 -5.65 -11.20
CA LEU A 9 -0.17 -6.81 -10.36
C LEU A 9 0.95 -6.51 -9.35
N LEU A 10 1.99 -5.82 -9.78
CA LEU A 10 3.09 -5.39 -8.90
C LEU A 10 2.58 -4.43 -7.81
N ALA A 11 1.72 -3.48 -8.16
CA ALA A 11 1.13 -2.53 -7.22
C ALA A 11 0.23 -3.23 -6.18
N VAL A 12 -0.58 -4.21 -6.60
CA VAL A 12 -1.40 -5.00 -5.67
C VAL A 12 -0.53 -5.83 -4.73
N LEU A 13 0.48 -6.52 -5.25
CA LEU A 13 1.40 -7.32 -4.42
C LEU A 13 2.16 -6.43 -3.43
N ALA A 14 2.62 -5.27 -3.86
CA ALA A 14 3.26 -4.28 -2.97
C ALA A 14 2.29 -3.80 -1.89
N GLY A 15 1.04 -3.48 -2.24
CA GLY A 15 0.01 -3.08 -1.29
C GLY A 15 -0.31 -4.17 -0.26
N VAL A 16 -0.45 -5.43 -0.70
CA VAL A 16 -0.67 -6.57 0.20
C VAL A 16 0.54 -6.81 1.10
N ALA A 17 1.76 -6.72 0.57
CA ALA A 17 2.97 -6.91 1.36
C ALA A 17 3.13 -5.82 2.44
N ILE A 18 2.87 -4.55 2.11
CA ILE A 18 2.88 -3.45 3.08
C ILE A 18 1.78 -3.65 4.11
N GLY A 19 0.55 -3.95 3.68
CA GLY A 19 -0.58 -4.16 4.59
C GLY A 19 -0.38 -5.33 5.54
N ALA A 20 0.08 -6.48 5.03
CA ALA A 20 0.40 -7.65 5.84
C ALA A 20 1.61 -7.37 6.74
N GLY A 21 2.63 -6.67 6.24
CA GLY A 21 3.80 -6.26 7.03
C GLY A 21 3.38 -5.40 8.23
N LEU A 22 2.60 -4.35 7.99
CA LEU A 22 2.06 -3.49 9.04
C LEU A 22 1.12 -4.24 9.99
N GLY A 23 0.25 -5.12 9.46
CA GLY A 23 -0.65 -5.93 10.28
C GLY A 23 0.08 -6.91 11.20
N ILE A 24 1.13 -7.56 10.70
CA ILE A 24 1.96 -8.48 11.48
C ILE A 24 2.81 -7.71 12.50
N LEU A 25 3.36 -6.55 12.14
CA LEU A 25 4.13 -5.70 13.06
C LEU A 25 3.24 -5.11 14.16
N TYR A 26 2.00 -4.73 13.83
CA TYR A 26 1.03 -4.22 14.80
C TYR A 26 0.51 -5.31 15.74
N ALA A 27 0.29 -6.53 15.23
CA ALA A 27 -0.22 -7.66 16.01
C ALA A 27 0.55 -8.96 15.72
N PRO A 28 1.74 -9.15 16.31
CA PRO A 28 2.55 -10.34 16.08
C PRO A 28 2.02 -11.54 16.88
N ASP A 29 1.71 -12.63 16.17
CA ASP A 29 1.39 -13.93 16.79
C ASP A 29 2.67 -14.80 16.89
N LYS A 30 2.67 -15.80 17.79
CA LYS A 30 3.81 -16.72 17.91
C LYS A 30 3.98 -17.54 16.64
N GLY A 31 5.20 -17.62 16.12
CA GLY A 31 5.50 -18.35 14.87
C GLY A 31 5.03 -19.81 14.85
N SER A 32 5.06 -20.51 16.01
CA SER A 32 4.52 -21.87 16.13
C SER A 32 3.01 -21.95 15.87
N LYS A 33 2.25 -20.93 16.30
CA LYS A 33 0.81 -20.82 16.05
C LYS A 33 0.52 -20.44 14.61
N THR A 34 1.27 -19.50 14.03
CA THR A 34 1.11 -19.10 12.62
C THR A 34 1.31 -20.28 11.68
N ARG A 35 2.35 -21.09 11.92
CA ARG A 35 2.62 -22.28 11.10
C ARG A 35 1.55 -23.37 11.27
N GLY A 36 1.02 -23.57 12.48
CA GLY A 36 -0.11 -24.47 12.72
C GLY A 36 -1.37 -24.01 11.98
N LYS A 37 -1.75 -22.74 12.14
CA LYS A 37 -2.89 -22.11 11.44
C LYS A 37 -2.77 -22.20 9.91
N LEU A 38 -1.56 -22.08 9.36
CA LEU A 38 -1.36 -22.21 7.91
C LEU A 38 -1.59 -23.65 7.43
N LYS A 39 -1.18 -24.64 8.22
CA LYS A 39 -1.33 -26.05 7.88
C LYS A 39 -2.79 -26.50 7.95
N ASP A 40 -3.49 -26.14 9.03
CA ASP A 40 -4.86 -26.60 9.28
C ASP A 40 -5.88 -25.70 8.58
N GLY A 41 -5.62 -24.39 8.50
CA GLY A 41 -6.58 -23.41 8.01
C GLY A 41 -6.62 -23.21 6.49
N PHE A 42 -5.66 -23.71 5.72
CA PHE A 42 -5.64 -23.44 4.27
C PHE A 42 -6.80 -24.11 3.52
N ASP A 43 -7.03 -25.39 3.78
CA ASP A 43 -8.08 -26.16 3.10
C ASP A 43 -9.49 -25.69 3.52
N ASP A 44 -9.67 -25.43 4.81
CA ASP A 44 -10.94 -24.92 5.36
C ASP A 44 -11.21 -23.49 4.87
N ALA A 45 -10.21 -22.61 4.90
CA ALA A 45 -10.37 -21.23 4.44
C ALA A 45 -10.67 -21.16 2.95
N LYS A 46 -10.16 -22.08 2.12
CA LYS A 46 -10.44 -22.08 0.68
C LYS A 46 -11.92 -22.32 0.38
N ASN A 47 -12.52 -23.32 1.03
CA ASN A 47 -13.93 -23.65 0.83
C ASN A 47 -14.87 -22.58 1.41
N ASP A 48 -14.55 -22.09 2.62
CA ASP A 48 -15.32 -21.02 3.25
C ASP A 48 -15.19 -19.68 2.49
N LEU A 49 -14.02 -19.40 1.93
CA LEU A 49 -13.79 -18.19 1.15
C LEU A 49 -14.60 -18.22 -0.14
N GLN A 50 -14.64 -19.33 -0.89
CA GLN A 50 -15.45 -19.40 -2.12
C GLN A 50 -16.93 -19.07 -1.85
N SER A 51 -17.52 -19.71 -0.85
CA SER A 51 -18.95 -19.51 -0.53
C SER A 51 -19.26 -18.09 -0.04
N LYS A 52 -18.36 -17.50 0.76
CA LYS A 52 -18.54 -16.15 1.29
C LYS A 52 -18.20 -15.07 0.26
N PHE A 53 -17.25 -15.33 -0.63
CA PHE A 53 -16.78 -14.37 -1.63
C PHE A 53 -17.92 -13.97 -2.56
N ASP A 54 -18.74 -14.90 -3.05
CA ASP A 54 -19.86 -14.56 -3.94
C ASP A 54 -20.87 -13.60 -3.29
N THR A 55 -21.16 -13.79 -1.99
CA THR A 55 -22.08 -12.92 -1.25
C THR A 55 -21.43 -11.57 -0.92
N VAL A 56 -20.15 -11.60 -0.55
CA VAL A 56 -19.38 -10.42 -0.14
C VAL A 56 -19.07 -9.54 -1.35
N SER A 57 -18.76 -10.10 -2.52
CA SER A 57 -18.45 -9.34 -3.73
C SER A 57 -19.60 -8.43 -4.16
N LEU A 58 -20.86 -8.87 -4.03
CA LEU A 58 -22.02 -8.02 -4.32
C LEU A 58 -22.11 -6.83 -3.35
N GLN A 59 -21.98 -7.07 -2.05
CA GLN A 59 -22.05 -5.99 -1.04
C GLN A 59 -20.83 -5.07 -1.06
N LEU A 60 -19.66 -5.62 -1.35
CA LEU A 60 -18.42 -4.86 -1.50
C LEU A 60 -18.49 -3.98 -2.72
N THR A 61 -18.99 -4.45 -3.86
CA THR A 61 -19.06 -3.62 -5.07
C THR A 61 -19.89 -2.35 -4.84
N ASP A 62 -21.04 -2.49 -4.15
CA ASP A 62 -21.90 -1.36 -3.80
C ASP A 62 -21.22 -0.37 -2.84
N LYS A 63 -20.67 -0.89 -1.73
CA LYS A 63 -19.93 -0.07 -0.74
C LYS A 63 -18.67 0.56 -1.31
N LEU A 64 -17.95 -0.16 -2.18
CA LEU A 64 -16.74 0.32 -2.82
C LEU A 64 -17.07 1.40 -3.85
N THR A 65 -18.24 1.35 -4.50
CA THR A 65 -18.68 2.42 -5.40
C THR A 65 -18.97 3.70 -4.63
N THR A 66 -19.69 3.63 -3.51
CA THR A 66 -19.89 4.78 -2.62
C THR A 66 -18.57 5.29 -2.05
N ALA A 67 -17.74 4.40 -1.51
CA ALA A 67 -16.44 4.79 -0.97
C ALA A 67 -15.53 5.39 -2.04
N LYS A 68 -15.53 4.88 -3.28
CA LYS A 68 -14.77 5.48 -4.38
C LYS A 68 -15.17 6.91 -4.66
N PHE A 69 -16.46 7.23 -4.61
CA PHE A 69 -16.94 8.59 -4.80
C PHE A 69 -16.39 9.54 -3.72
N ASP A 70 -16.50 9.15 -2.45
CA ASP A 70 -15.97 9.92 -1.32
C ASP A 70 -14.43 10.03 -1.35
N LEU A 71 -13.77 8.96 -1.79
CA LEU A 71 -12.31 8.91 -1.95
C LEU A 71 -11.83 9.75 -3.11
N GLU A 72 -12.55 9.84 -4.24
CA GLU A 72 -12.19 10.71 -5.36
C GLU A 72 -12.22 12.18 -4.95
N GLU A 73 -13.26 12.62 -4.23
CA GLU A 73 -13.35 13.98 -3.66
C GLU A 73 -12.20 14.25 -2.69
N THR A 74 -11.96 13.35 -1.74
CA THR A 74 -10.86 13.49 -0.76
C THR A 74 -9.48 13.39 -1.42
N TYR A 75 -9.35 12.61 -2.49
CA TYR A 75 -8.11 12.43 -3.24
C TYR A 75 -7.77 13.66 -4.06
N GLU A 76 -8.74 14.30 -4.70
CA GLU A 76 -8.53 15.57 -5.40
C GLU A 76 -8.10 16.69 -4.42
N ASP A 77 -8.73 16.76 -3.25
CA ASP A 77 -8.33 17.66 -2.18
C ASP A 77 -6.93 17.32 -1.63
N LEU A 78 -6.61 16.05 -1.42
CA LEU A 78 -5.29 15.65 -0.96
C LEU A 78 -4.23 15.92 -2.02
N VAL A 79 -4.47 15.61 -3.29
CA VAL A 79 -3.54 15.85 -4.40
C VAL A 79 -3.30 17.33 -4.61
N SER A 80 -4.32 18.18 -4.52
CA SER A 80 -4.15 19.63 -4.64
C SER A 80 -3.29 20.20 -3.51
N ASN A 81 -3.58 19.82 -2.26
CA ASN A 81 -2.79 20.21 -1.09
C ASN A 81 -1.36 19.64 -1.15
N MET A 82 -1.23 18.38 -1.56
CA MET A 82 0.05 17.69 -1.63
C MET A 82 0.89 18.19 -2.81
N SER A 83 0.30 18.60 -3.94
CA SER A 83 1.01 19.23 -5.06
C SER A 83 1.73 20.50 -4.60
N HIS A 84 1.01 21.41 -3.92
CA HIS A 84 1.60 22.61 -3.33
C HIS A 84 2.69 22.28 -2.31
N LYS A 85 2.44 21.31 -1.42
CA LYS A 85 3.40 20.90 -0.40
C LYS A 85 4.59 20.15 -0.98
N THR A 86 4.42 19.46 -2.10
CA THR A 86 5.45 18.71 -2.81
C THR A 86 6.43 19.66 -3.48
N GLU A 87 5.96 20.77 -4.06
CA GLU A 87 6.84 21.78 -4.67
C GLU A 87 7.75 22.46 -3.63
N GLU A 88 7.21 22.72 -2.44
CA GLU A 88 7.98 23.21 -1.28
C GLU A 88 8.98 22.16 -0.76
N VAL A 89 8.56 20.89 -0.67
CA VAL A 89 9.43 19.78 -0.26
C VAL A 89 10.52 19.49 -1.29
N ILE A 90 10.24 19.57 -2.59
CA ILE A 90 11.23 19.42 -3.67
C ILE A 90 12.28 20.50 -3.52
N SER A 91 11.87 21.76 -3.34
CA SER A 91 12.81 22.87 -3.13
C SER A 91 13.71 22.64 -1.91
N PHE A 92 13.13 22.18 -0.79
CA PHE A 92 13.90 21.84 0.42
C PHE A 92 14.85 20.66 0.22
N LEU A 93 14.43 19.64 -0.52
CA LEU A 93 15.27 18.47 -0.84
C LEU A 93 16.41 18.85 -1.79
N GLU A 94 16.17 19.71 -2.78
CA GLU A 94 17.22 20.24 -3.65
C GLU A 94 18.25 21.06 -2.88
N GLU A 95 17.79 21.90 -1.96
CA GLU A 95 18.67 22.65 -1.06
C GLU A 95 19.53 21.71 -0.22
N LYS A 96 18.92 20.71 0.43
CA LYS A 96 19.63 19.71 1.22
C LYS A 96 20.57 18.85 0.38
N LEU A 97 20.20 18.49 -0.85
CA LEU A 97 21.05 17.73 -1.76
C LEU A 97 22.25 18.56 -2.23
N ALA A 98 22.04 19.84 -2.55
CA ALA A 98 23.11 20.76 -2.92
C ALA A 98 24.07 20.98 -1.73
N GLU A 99 23.53 21.10 -0.52
CA GLU A 99 24.31 21.21 0.71
C GLU A 99 25.14 19.94 0.97
N LEU A 100 24.53 18.75 0.84
CA LEU A 100 25.22 17.47 0.95
C LEU A 100 26.32 17.30 -0.10
N LYS A 101 26.07 17.68 -1.36
CA LYS A 101 27.10 17.64 -2.41
C LYS A 101 28.26 18.59 -2.10
N ARG A 102 27.99 19.78 -1.58
CA ARG A 102 29.03 20.74 -1.17
C ARG A 102 29.82 20.25 0.05
N GLN A 103 29.17 19.64 1.05
CA GLN A 103 29.85 19.03 2.18
C GLN A 103 30.73 17.86 1.73
N ASN A 104 30.22 16.98 0.88
CA ASN A 104 30.98 15.83 0.37
C ASN A 104 32.20 16.29 -0.46
N ALA A 105 32.06 17.33 -1.28
CA ALA A 105 33.18 17.93 -2.02
C ALA A 105 34.22 18.62 -1.12
N LYS A 106 33.81 19.17 0.03
CA LYS A 106 34.74 19.72 1.04
C LYS A 106 35.48 18.63 1.82
N LEU A 107 34.87 17.46 2.00
CA LEU A 107 35.46 16.30 2.66
C LEU A 107 36.39 15.48 1.75
N GLN A 108 36.32 15.68 0.43
CA GLN A 108 37.23 15.06 -0.56
C GLN A 108 38.51 15.88 -0.85
N LYS A 109 38.85 16.85 0.02
CA LYS A 109 40.15 17.56 0.00
C LYS A 109 41.07 17.08 1.11
#